data_AF-A0A970TTK1-F1
#
_entry.id   AF-A0A970TTK1-F1
#
_cell.length_a   1.000
_cell.length_b   1.000
_cell.length_c   1.000
_cell.angle_alpha   90.00
_cell.angle_beta   90.00
_cell.angle_gamma   90.00
#
_symmetry.space_group_name_H-M   'P 1'
#
loop_
_entity.id
_entity.type
_entity.pdbx_description
1 polymer ?
#
loop_
_entity_poly.entity_id
_entity_poly.type
_entity_poly.pdbx_seq_one_letter_code
_entity_poly.pdbx_strand_id
1 'polypeptide(L)'
;MTYPAASDALQSLRLVFKRAFTSYFLALDSPAVADPTAAFEAAEEYLAALHSRLGDDEFMRRLDDETMTLAGHVEQDLRHRFRGGEAQPDYEELEGRLRECLEHGLARVRTRLRPLR
;
A
#
# COMPACT_ATOMS: atom_id res chain seq x y z
N MET A 1 21.82 -8.24 -20.60
CA MET A 1 21.36 -7.62 -19.33
C MET A 1 20.19 -6.73 -19.66
N THR A 2 18.98 -7.23 -19.48
CA THR A 2 17.75 -6.48 -19.70
C THR A 2 17.44 -5.77 -18.40
N TYR A 3 17.56 -4.44 -18.37
CA TYR A 3 17.04 -3.66 -17.26
C TYR A 3 15.53 -3.95 -17.16
N PRO A 4 14.97 -4.25 -15.98
CA PRO A 4 13.53 -4.35 -15.85
C PRO A 4 12.95 -3.03 -16.34
N ALA A 5 11.94 -3.10 -17.21
CA ALA A 5 11.28 -1.88 -17.68
C ALA A 5 10.76 -1.13 -16.45
N ALA A 6 10.76 0.21 -16.45
CA ALA A 6 10.28 0.99 -15.30
C ALA A 6 8.85 0.63 -14.84
N SER A 7 8.08 -0.06 -15.70
CA SER A 7 6.80 -0.69 -15.37
C SER A 7 6.93 -1.85 -14.37
N ASP A 8 7.94 -2.72 -14.54
CA ASP A 8 8.15 -3.93 -13.73
C ASP A 8 8.59 -3.58 -12.31
N ALA A 9 9.39 -2.51 -12.16
CA ALA A 9 9.82 -2.00 -10.86
C ALA A 9 8.64 -1.48 -10.02
N LEU A 10 7.75 -0.68 -10.61
CA LEU A 10 6.57 -0.15 -9.91
C LEU A 10 5.59 -1.26 -9.51
N GLN A 11 5.37 -2.25 -10.39
CA GLN A 11 4.54 -3.42 -10.05
C GLN A 11 5.16 -4.25 -8.93
N SER A 12 6.49 -4.39 -8.92
CA SER A 12 7.19 -5.08 -7.83
C SER A 12 7.00 -4.36 -6.50
N LEU A 13 7.15 -3.02 -6.46
CA LEU A 13 6.90 -2.22 -5.26
C LEU A 13 5.43 -2.30 -4.82
N ARG A 14 4.49 -2.27 -5.76
CA ARG A 14 3.06 -2.48 -5.48
C ARG A 14 2.81 -3.82 -4.79
N LEU A 15 3.44 -4.90 -5.28
CA LEU A 15 3.32 -6.23 -4.69
C LEU A 15 3.96 -6.31 -3.29
N VAL A 16 5.12 -5.67 -3.09
CA VAL A 16 5.77 -5.58 -1.77
C VAL A 16 4.86 -4.87 -0.79
N PHE A 17 4.31 -3.71 -1.16
CA PHE A 17 3.36 -2.97 -0.33
C PHE A 17 2.12 -3.80 0.00
N LYS A 18 1.46 -4.40 -1.00
CA LYS A 18 0.30 -5.27 -0.77
C LYS A 18 0.59 -6.38 0.23
N ARG A 19 1.75 -7.04 0.14
CA ARG A 19 2.15 -8.11 1.06
C ARG A 19 2.35 -7.58 2.48
N ALA A 20 3.13 -6.51 2.63
CA ALA A 20 3.38 -5.89 3.93
C ALA A 20 2.08 -5.43 4.60
N PHE A 21 1.21 -4.76 3.84
CA PHE A 21 -0.11 -4.34 4.32
C PHE A 21 -0.98 -5.54 4.70
N THR A 22 -1.07 -6.58 3.88
CA THR A 22 -1.88 -7.78 4.18
C THR A 22 -1.42 -8.45 5.47
N SER A 23 -0.11 -8.54 5.68
CA SER A 23 0.46 -9.08 6.93
C SER A 23 0.13 -8.23 8.14
N TYR A 24 0.23 -6.91 8.03
CA TYR A 24 -0.18 -5.96 9.08
C TYR A 24 -1.68 -6.09 9.39
N PHE A 25 -2.51 -6.08 8.35
CA PHE A 25 -3.96 -6.13 8.48
C PHE A 25 -4.44 -7.40 9.19
N LEU A 26 -3.91 -8.56 8.81
CA LEU A 26 -4.22 -9.82 9.48
C LEU A 26 -3.70 -9.89 10.92
N ALA A 27 -2.67 -9.11 11.26
CA ALA A 27 -2.17 -9.01 12.62
C ALA A 27 -3.06 -8.15 13.53
N LEU A 28 -3.97 -7.32 12.99
CA LEU A 28 -4.92 -6.53 13.80
C LEU A 28 -5.91 -7.41 14.56
N ASP A 29 -6.28 -8.55 13.98
CA ASP A 29 -7.16 -9.54 14.62
C ASP A 29 -6.41 -10.46 15.62
N SER A 30 -5.10 -10.27 15.79
CA SER A 30 -4.29 -11.00 16.76
C SER A 30 -4.36 -10.34 18.14
N PRO A 31 -4.27 -11.12 19.24
CA PRO A 31 -4.12 -10.56 20.59
C PRO A 31 -2.78 -9.81 20.82
N ALA A 32 -1.86 -9.85 19.86
CA ALA A 32 -0.61 -9.09 19.91
C ALA A 32 -0.78 -7.67 19.34
N VAL A 33 0.07 -6.74 19.76
CA VAL A 33 0.14 -5.41 19.15
C VAL A 33 0.58 -5.56 17.68
N ALA A 34 -0.27 -5.15 16.75
CA ALA A 34 0.07 -5.13 15.33
C ALA A 34 1.09 -4.02 15.04
N ASP A 35 2.19 -4.37 14.38
CA ASP A 35 3.24 -3.44 13.98
C ASP A 35 3.05 -3.00 12.51
N PRO A 36 2.73 -1.72 12.24
CA PRO A 36 2.54 -1.21 10.89
C PRO A 36 3.85 -0.82 10.18
N THR A 37 5.01 -0.90 10.85
CA THR A 37 6.28 -0.31 10.36
C THR A 37 6.63 -0.76 8.93
N ALA A 38 6.57 -2.05 8.64
CA ALA A 38 6.88 -2.57 7.30
C ALA A 38 5.86 -2.11 6.24
N ALA A 39 4.59 -1.95 6.60
CA ALA A 39 3.57 -1.45 5.69
C ALA A 39 3.78 0.05 5.39
N PHE A 40 4.19 0.83 6.39
CA PHE A 40 4.53 2.25 6.23
C PHE A 40 5.76 2.45 5.33
N GLU A 41 6.84 1.70 5.55
CA GLU A 41 8.05 1.77 4.73
C GLU A 41 7.75 1.40 3.27
N ALA A 42 7.03 0.29 3.04
CA ALA A 42 6.66 -0.13 1.70
C ALA A 42 5.69 0.85 1.01
N ALA A 43 4.78 1.48 1.75
CA ALA A 43 3.89 2.53 1.23
C ALA A 43 4.69 3.76 0.78
N GLU A 44 5.67 4.19 1.59
CA GLU A 44 6.55 5.31 1.25
C GLU A 44 7.33 5.04 -0.04
N GLU A 45 7.98 3.87 -0.16
CA GLU A 45 8.75 3.51 -1.36
C GLU A 45 7.87 3.42 -2.61
N TYR A 46 6.71 2.79 -2.48
CA TYR A 46 5.74 2.68 -3.57
C TYR A 46 5.23 4.04 -4.03
N LEU A 47 4.84 4.91 -3.09
CA LEU A 47 4.32 6.24 -3.41
C LEU A 47 5.40 7.16 -3.99
N ALA A 48 6.65 7.07 -3.54
CA ALA A 48 7.76 7.80 -4.13
C ALA A 48 7.98 7.40 -5.60
N ALA A 49 7.94 6.10 -5.90
CA ALA A 49 8.07 5.60 -7.27
C ALA A 49 6.87 5.97 -8.15
N LEU A 50 5.65 5.89 -7.60
CA LEU A 50 4.42 6.28 -8.29
C LEU A 50 4.43 7.78 -8.62
N HIS A 51 4.79 8.61 -7.64
CA HIS A 51 4.95 10.05 -7.78
C HIS A 51 5.98 10.41 -8.85
N SER A 52 7.17 9.81 -8.80
CA SER A 52 8.22 10.04 -9.79
C SER A 52 7.79 9.70 -11.23
N ARG A 53 6.82 8.81 -11.40
CA ARG A 53 6.32 8.40 -12.72
C ARG A 53 5.18 9.28 -13.22
N LEU A 54 4.30 9.74 -12.34
CA LEU A 54 3.11 10.51 -12.70
C LEU A 54 3.34 12.02 -12.68
N GLY A 55 4.25 12.51 -11.84
CA GLY A 55 4.37 13.94 -11.52
C GLY A 55 3.28 14.40 -10.54
N ASP A 56 3.45 15.58 -9.95
CA ASP A 56 2.66 16.09 -8.83
C ASP A 56 1.14 16.07 -9.08
N ASP A 57 0.68 16.72 -10.15
CA ASP A 57 -0.75 16.94 -10.39
C ASP A 57 -1.50 15.65 -10.70
N GLU A 58 -0.89 14.76 -11.48
CA GLU A 58 -1.48 13.49 -11.87
C GLU A 58 -1.44 12.49 -10.71
N PHE A 59 -0.36 12.49 -9.92
CA PHE A 59 -0.25 11.68 -8.72
C PHE A 59 -1.35 12.00 -7.72
N MET A 60 -1.59 13.28 -7.42
CA MET A 60 -2.64 13.68 -6.48
C MET A 60 -4.04 13.34 -6.99
N ARG A 61 -4.30 13.50 -8.30
CA ARG A 61 -5.60 13.14 -8.90
C ARG A 61 -5.88 11.65 -8.89
N ARG A 62 -4.84 10.80 -8.98
CA ARG A 62 -4.99 9.34 -9.06
C ARG A 62 -4.81 8.61 -7.74
N LEU A 63 -4.43 9.30 -6.67
CA LEU A 63 -4.14 8.65 -5.39
C LEU A 63 -5.38 7.97 -4.78
N ASP A 64 -6.54 8.62 -4.87
CA ASP A 64 -7.80 8.04 -4.37
C ASP A 64 -8.20 6.80 -5.20
N ASP A 65 -8.11 6.89 -6.53
CA ASP A 65 -8.37 5.77 -7.44
C ASP A 65 -7.42 4.58 -7.18
N GLU A 66 -6.14 4.86 -6.96
CA GLU A 66 -5.14 3.84 -6.65
C GLU A 66 -5.45 3.19 -5.29
N THR A 67 -5.88 3.98 -4.30
CA THR A 67 -6.28 3.48 -2.98
C THR A 67 -7.46 2.52 -3.08
N MET A 68 -8.53 2.91 -3.78
CA MET A 68 -9.70 2.05 -4.01
C MET A 68 -9.32 0.77 -4.77
N THR A 69 -8.48 0.90 -5.80
CA THR A 69 -8.02 -0.23 -6.61
C THR A 69 -7.21 -1.22 -5.76
N LEU A 70 -6.29 -0.72 -4.93
CA LEU A 70 -5.50 -1.55 -4.03
C LEU A 70 -6.35 -2.24 -2.98
N ALA A 71 -7.32 -1.53 -2.38
CA ALA A 71 -8.25 -2.10 -1.42
C ALA A 71 -9.02 -3.29 -2.01
N GLY A 72 -9.62 -3.10 -3.19
CA GLY A 72 -10.34 -4.17 -3.88
C GLY A 72 -9.46 -5.37 -4.24
N HIS A 73 -8.21 -5.13 -4.66
CA HIS A 73 -7.27 -6.22 -4.91
C HIS A 73 -6.89 -7.00 -3.64
N VAL A 74 -6.62 -6.30 -2.52
CA VAL A 74 -6.27 -6.96 -1.26
C VAL A 74 -7.46 -7.73 -0.70
N GLU A 75 -8.64 -7.14 -0.73
CA GLU A 75 -9.88 -7.81 -0.32
C GLU A 75 -10.11 -9.09 -1.13
N GLN A 76 -9.97 -9.03 -2.46
CA GLN A 76 -10.12 -10.20 -3.32
C GLN A 76 -9.08 -11.29 -2.99
N ASP A 77 -7.81 -10.91 -2.77
CA ASP A 77 -6.75 -11.84 -2.42
C ASP A 77 -7.03 -12.53 -1.06
N LEU A 78 -7.49 -11.75 -0.07
CA LEU A 78 -7.89 -12.27 1.24
C LEU A 78 -9.10 -13.20 1.12
N ARG A 79 -10.17 -12.78 0.43
CA ARG A 79 -11.33 -13.64 0.20
C ARG A 79 -10.94 -14.95 -0.48
N HIS A 80 -10.01 -14.91 -1.44
CA HIS A 80 -9.52 -16.12 -2.09
C HIS A 80 -8.79 -17.05 -1.10
N ARG A 81 -7.93 -16.49 -0.24
CA ARG A 81 -7.19 -17.21 0.79
C ARG A 81 -8.09 -17.88 1.83
N PHE A 82 -9.11 -17.18 2.33
CA PHE A 82 -9.99 -17.66 3.41
C PHE A 82 -11.23 -18.45 2.92
N ARG A 83 -11.33 -18.78 1.62
CA ARG A 83 -12.43 -19.60 1.07
C ARG A 83 -12.54 -21.01 1.67
N GLY A 84 -11.48 -21.51 2.31
CA GLY A 84 -11.37 -22.88 2.84
C GLY A 84 -11.98 -23.14 4.21
N GLY A 85 -12.71 -22.19 4.81
CA GLY A 85 -13.37 -22.35 6.12
C GLY A 85 -12.59 -21.81 7.32
N GLU A 86 -11.49 -21.11 7.08
CA GLU A 86 -10.82 -20.29 8.09
C GLU A 86 -11.68 -19.07 8.46
N ALA A 87 -11.54 -18.56 9.69
CA ALA A 87 -12.21 -17.33 10.11
C ALA A 87 -11.79 -16.16 9.21
N GLN A 88 -12.76 -15.43 8.67
CA GLN A 88 -12.49 -14.29 7.79
C GLN A 88 -12.14 -13.05 8.61
N PRO A 89 -11.17 -12.23 8.16
CA PRO A 89 -10.89 -10.94 8.79
C PRO A 89 -12.07 -9.98 8.58
N ASP A 90 -12.14 -8.96 9.41
CA ASP A 90 -13.13 -7.89 9.27
C ASP A 90 -12.74 -6.94 8.13
N TYR A 91 -13.40 -7.08 6.97
CA TYR A 91 -13.11 -6.27 5.79
C TYR A 91 -13.59 -4.81 5.90
N GLU A 92 -14.42 -4.45 6.89
CA GLU A 92 -14.95 -3.07 7.02
C GLU A 92 -13.82 -2.06 7.28
N GLU A 93 -12.78 -2.45 8.01
CA GLU A 93 -11.64 -1.58 8.29
C GLU A 93 -10.58 -1.55 7.17
N LEU A 94 -10.66 -2.45 6.18
CA LEU A 94 -9.58 -2.69 5.22
C LEU A 94 -9.17 -1.43 4.46
N GLU A 95 -10.13 -0.73 3.87
CA GLU A 95 -9.86 0.50 3.11
C GLU A 95 -9.30 1.59 4.04
N GLY A 96 -9.86 1.73 5.25
CA GLY A 96 -9.40 2.70 6.24
C GLY A 96 -7.94 2.48 6.63
N ARG A 97 -7.58 1.24 6.98
CA ARG A 97 -6.20 0.85 7.32
C ARG A 97 -5.23 1.01 6.17
N LEU A 98 -5.68 0.72 4.95
CA LEU A 98 -4.87 0.93 3.76
C LEU A 98 -4.61 2.42 3.53
N ARG A 99 -5.64 3.25 3.65
CA ARG A 99 -5.54 4.70 3.52
C ARG A 99 -4.58 5.27 4.57
N GLU A 100 -4.66 4.84 5.83
CA GLU A 100 -3.72 5.26 6.89
C GLU A 100 -2.25 5.01 6.48
N CYS A 101 -1.96 3.83 5.92
CA CYS A 101 -0.61 3.51 5.45
C CYS A 101 -0.15 4.42 4.30
N LEU A 102 -1.04 4.69 3.35
CA LEU A 102 -0.76 5.55 2.20
C LEU A 102 -0.62 7.01 2.61
N GLU A 103 -1.43 7.51 3.53
CA GLU A 103 -1.31 8.86 4.09
C GLU A 103 0.01 9.04 4.84
N HIS A 104 0.42 8.03 5.60
CA HIS A 104 1.72 8.02 6.27
C HIS A 104 2.87 8.11 5.25
N GLY A 105 2.86 7.23 4.24
CA GLY A 105 3.85 7.26 3.16
C GLY A 105 3.86 8.59 2.40
N LEU A 106 2.68 9.14 2.10
CA LEU A 106 2.52 10.42 1.42
C LEU A 106 3.12 11.57 2.24
N ALA A 107 2.89 11.62 3.55
CA ALA A 107 3.46 12.65 4.42
C ALA A 107 5.00 12.64 4.37
N ARG A 108 5.60 11.45 4.31
CA ARG A 108 7.06 11.27 4.19
C ARG A 108 7.58 11.69 2.82
N VAL A 109 6.92 11.27 1.75
CA VAL A 109 7.23 11.69 0.37
C VAL A 109 7.18 13.22 0.24
N ARG A 110 6.12 13.87 0.72
CA ARG A 110 5.98 15.34 0.69
C ARG A 110 7.05 16.06 1.50
N THR A 111 7.48 15.47 2.62
CA THR A 111 8.58 16.01 3.43
C THR A 111 9.91 15.93 2.67
N ARG A 112 10.18 14.83 1.97
CA ARG A 112 11.40 14.65 1.16
C ARG A 112 11.43 15.55 -0.08
N LEU A 113 10.26 15.87 -0.64
CA LEU A 113 10.14 16.67 -1.86
C LEU A 113 10.16 18.19 -1.62
N ARG A 114 9.90 18.67 -0.40
CA ARG A 114 10.07 20.09 -0.08
C ARG A 114 11.56 20.39 0.10
N PRO A 115 12.20 21.20 -0.78
CA PRO A 115 13.49 21.76 -0.44
C PRO A 115 13.28 22.68 0.76
N LEU A 116 14.20 22.65 1.72
CA LEU A 116 14.37 23.73 2.70
C LEU A 116 14.43 25.04 1.89
N ARG A 117 13.35 25.82 1.92
CA ARG A 117 13.33 27.18 1.41
C ARG A 117 14.02 28.09 2.41
#